data_AF-A0AAV9FGV7-F1
#
_entry.id   AF-A0AAV9FGV7-F1
#
_cell.length_a   1.000
_cell.length_b   1.000
_cell.length_c   1.000
_cell.angle_alpha   90.00
_cell.angle_beta   90.00
_cell.angle_gamma   90.00
#
_symmetry.space_group_name_H-M   'P 1'
#
loop_
_entity.id
_entity.type
_entity.pdbx_description
1 polymer ?
#
loop_
_entity_poly.entity_id
_entity_poly.type
_entity_poly.pdbx_seq_one_letter_code
_entity_poly.pdbx_strand_id
1 'polypeptide(L)'
;MTAVEILDDDVFVGAENNYNLFTVRKNSEAATDEERGRLEVVGEYHLGEFVNRFRHGSLVMRLPADSDSDTGPIPTVIFGTVNGAIGVIASLPHDHYAFLERLQGCLVKVIRGVGGLSHEQWRDEGSAVVPEAVPALGQPMDITTALQLVLKKSHAHGGLARGLHEGAKVIEKHAAQLCVLAEDCDQPDYVKLVKALCADHNVHLITVEKAKTLGEWTGLCKIDQEGKARKVVGCSCVVVKDYGEESEGLHVLQEHLKSH
;
A
#
# COMPACT_ATOMS: atom_id res chain seq x y z
N MET A 1 -8.63 -6.47 -3.81
CA MET A 1 -8.58 -7.72 -3.03
C MET A 1 -7.29 -8.45 -3.39
N THR A 2 -6.41 -8.66 -2.41
CA THR A 2 -5.04 -9.17 -2.61
C THR A 2 -4.93 -10.66 -2.29
N ALA A 3 -5.66 -11.12 -1.28
CA ALA A 3 -5.72 -12.52 -0.86
C ALA A 3 -7.06 -12.81 -0.18
N VAL A 4 -7.52 -14.05 -0.24
CA VAL A 4 -8.72 -14.56 0.45
C VAL A 4 -8.42 -15.96 0.97
N GLU A 5 -8.97 -16.29 2.13
CA GLU A 5 -8.96 -17.62 2.71
C GLU A 5 -10.30 -17.91 3.39
N ILE A 6 -10.65 -19.19 3.44
CA ILE A 6 -11.83 -19.69 4.15
C ILE A 6 -11.38 -19.99 5.57
N LEU A 7 -11.99 -19.36 6.58
CA LEU A 7 -11.70 -19.65 7.99
C LEU A 7 -12.51 -20.87 8.46
N ASP A 8 -13.81 -20.86 8.15
CA ASP A 8 -14.79 -21.91 8.47
C ASP A 8 -15.82 -22.01 7.31
N ASP A 9 -16.77 -22.96 7.38
CA ASP A 9 -17.76 -23.20 6.32
C ASP A 9 -18.58 -21.95 5.91
N ASP A 10 -18.80 -21.06 6.88
CA ASP A 10 -19.59 -19.82 6.69
C ASP A 10 -18.76 -18.54 6.85
N VAL A 11 -17.48 -18.62 7.22
CA VAL A 11 -16.66 -17.44 7.54
C VAL A 11 -15.43 -17.39 6.64
N PHE A 12 -15.23 -16.24 6.00
CA PHE A 12 -14.13 -15.99 5.07
C PHE A 12 -13.35 -14.78 5.55
N VAL A 13 -12.04 -14.80 5.34
CA VAL A 13 -11.17 -13.66 5.55
C VAL A 13 -10.59 -13.21 4.23
N GLY A 14 -10.56 -11.90 4.03
CA GLY A 14 -9.96 -11.25 2.87
C GLY A 14 -9.00 -10.16 3.28
N ALA A 15 -8.06 -9.89 2.38
CA ALA A 15 -7.20 -8.72 2.43
C ALA A 15 -7.42 -7.85 1.19
N GLU A 16 -7.31 -6.54 1.37
CA GLU A 16 -7.49 -5.55 0.31
C GLU A 16 -6.22 -4.75 0.01
N ASN A 17 -6.28 -4.01 -1.09
CA ASN A 17 -5.16 -3.20 -1.55
C ASN A 17 -4.95 -1.95 -0.68
N ASN A 18 -5.93 -1.61 0.17
CA ASN A 18 -5.89 -0.50 1.11
C ASN A 18 -5.28 -0.89 2.48
N TYR A 19 -4.61 -2.04 2.56
CA TYR A 19 -3.99 -2.57 3.79
C TYR A 19 -4.99 -2.96 4.89
N ASN A 20 -6.24 -3.23 4.49
CA ASN A 20 -7.31 -3.69 5.36
C ASN A 20 -7.43 -5.22 5.28
N LEU A 21 -7.69 -5.81 6.44
CA LEU A 21 -8.23 -7.16 6.60
C LEU A 21 -9.72 -7.03 6.87
N PHE A 22 -10.51 -7.88 6.24
CA PHE A 22 -11.95 -7.94 6.47
C PHE A 22 -12.39 -9.39 6.58
N THR A 23 -13.40 -9.62 7.41
CA THR A 23 -14.00 -10.92 7.64
C THR A 23 -15.43 -10.85 7.21
N VAL A 24 -15.83 -11.74 6.31
CA VAL A 24 -17.22 -11.83 5.85
C VAL A 24 -17.82 -13.16 6.27
N ARG A 25 -19.11 -13.13 6.60
CA ARG A 25 -19.90 -14.30 6.93
C ARG A 25 -20.99 -14.49 5.88
N LYS A 26 -21.18 -15.74 5.46
CA LYS A 26 -22.29 -16.14 4.61
C LYS A 26 -23.55 -16.29 5.46
N ASN A 27 -24.65 -15.70 4.98
CA ASN A 27 -25.93 -15.82 5.67
C ASN A 27 -26.67 -17.10 5.25
N SER A 28 -26.13 -18.25 5.66
CA SER A 28 -26.64 -19.58 5.28
C SER A 28 -28.05 -19.88 5.81
N GLU A 29 -28.49 -19.17 6.85
CA GLU A 29 -29.81 -19.32 7.48
C GLU A 29 -30.89 -18.38 6.89
N ALA A 30 -30.54 -17.51 5.93
CA ALA A 30 -31.50 -16.55 5.38
C ALA A 30 -32.69 -17.23 4.67
N ALA A 31 -33.84 -16.58 4.72
CA ALA A 31 -35.10 -17.09 4.20
C ALA A 31 -35.20 -16.98 2.66
N THR A 32 -34.46 -16.07 2.05
CA THR A 32 -34.46 -15.83 0.60
C THR A 32 -33.13 -16.21 -0.04
N ASP A 33 -33.17 -16.69 -1.28
CA ASP A 33 -31.98 -17.12 -2.02
C ASP A 33 -31.06 -15.92 -2.36
N GLU A 34 -31.65 -14.74 -2.51
CA GLU A 34 -30.95 -13.47 -2.72
C GLU A 34 -30.10 -13.05 -1.51
N GLU A 35 -30.60 -13.27 -0.29
CA GLU A 35 -29.86 -12.98 0.95
C GLU A 35 -28.79 -14.03 1.23
N ARG A 36 -29.03 -15.31 0.88
CA ARG A 36 -28.02 -16.38 0.97
C ARG A 36 -26.82 -16.17 0.05
N GLY A 37 -27.04 -15.47 -1.07
CA GLY A 37 -25.99 -15.09 -2.02
C GLY A 37 -25.16 -13.89 -1.56
N ARG A 38 -25.57 -13.16 -0.52
CA ARG A 38 -24.85 -12.00 0.00
C ARG A 38 -23.93 -12.40 1.15
N LEU A 39 -22.72 -11.86 1.11
CA LEU A 39 -21.75 -11.96 2.20
C LEU A 39 -21.88 -10.70 3.06
N GLU A 40 -22.04 -10.88 4.36
CA GLU A 40 -22.10 -9.80 5.34
C GLU A 40 -20.72 -9.56 5.93
N VAL A 41 -20.28 -8.31 6.01
CA VAL A 41 -19.01 -7.98 6.68
C VAL A 41 -19.23 -7.99 8.18
N VAL A 42 -18.50 -8.88 8.88
CA VAL A 42 -18.62 -9.09 10.33
C VAL A 42 -17.51 -8.40 11.09
N GLY A 43 -16.38 -8.13 10.44
CA GLY A 43 -15.27 -7.43 11.09
C GLY A 43 -14.29 -6.89 10.07
N GLU A 44 -13.72 -5.75 10.40
CA GLU A 44 -12.73 -5.03 9.60
C GLU A 44 -11.58 -4.64 10.52
N TYR A 45 -10.38 -4.65 9.96
CA TYR A 45 -9.17 -4.38 10.70
C TYR A 45 -8.11 -3.81 9.78
N HIS A 46 -7.72 -2.57 10.00
CA HIS A 46 -6.59 -1.97 9.30
C HIS A 46 -5.27 -2.53 9.83
N LEU A 47 -4.51 -3.19 8.96
CA LEU A 47 -3.21 -3.79 9.30
C LEU A 47 -2.04 -2.83 8.96
N GLY A 48 -2.22 -1.95 7.97
CA GLY A 48 -1.16 -1.07 7.46
C GLY A 48 -0.05 -1.80 6.69
N GLU A 49 -0.25 -3.08 6.39
CA GLU A 49 0.68 -3.93 5.65
C GLU A 49 -0.04 -4.63 4.50
N PHE A 50 0.67 -4.83 3.39
CA PHE A 50 0.12 -5.53 2.23
C PHE A 50 0.22 -7.04 2.41
N VAL A 51 -0.91 -7.72 2.55
CA VAL A 51 -0.97 -9.17 2.70
C VAL A 51 -0.98 -9.84 1.33
N ASN A 52 0.00 -10.72 1.10
CA ASN A 52 0.17 -11.44 -0.16
C ASN A 52 -0.55 -12.79 -0.16
N ARG A 53 -0.60 -13.46 0.99
CA ARG A 53 -1.08 -14.83 1.06
C ARG A 53 -1.50 -15.24 2.46
N PHE A 54 -2.57 -16.02 2.51
CA PHE A 54 -3.02 -16.76 3.68
C PHE A 54 -2.65 -18.24 3.53
N ARG A 55 -2.39 -18.91 4.65
CA ARG A 55 -2.09 -20.34 4.74
C ARG A 55 -2.57 -20.88 6.08
N HIS A 56 -3.39 -21.93 6.05
CA HIS A 56 -3.66 -22.73 7.23
C HIS A 56 -2.37 -23.31 7.80
N GLY A 57 -2.17 -23.14 9.11
CA GLY A 57 -1.00 -23.65 9.80
C GLY A 57 -0.79 -23.04 11.18
N SER A 58 0.10 -23.63 11.95
CA SER A 58 0.54 -23.11 13.26
C SER A 58 2.01 -22.73 13.20
N LEU A 59 2.36 -21.57 13.78
CA LEU A 59 3.76 -21.15 13.95
C LEU A 59 4.44 -21.83 15.14
N VAL A 60 3.67 -22.45 16.04
CA VAL A 60 4.18 -23.13 17.23
C VAL A 60 3.97 -24.63 17.11
N MET A 61 5.04 -25.41 17.28
CA MET A 61 4.93 -26.85 17.54
C MET A 61 4.35 -27.04 18.94
N ARG A 62 3.15 -27.62 19.03
CA ARG A 62 2.60 -28.04 20.33
C ARG A 62 3.46 -29.20 20.85
N LEU A 63 4.12 -29.00 21.99
CA LEU A 63 4.80 -30.11 22.66
C LEU A 63 3.75 -31.03 23.30
N PRO A 64 4.02 -32.35 23.42
CA PRO A 64 3.07 -33.29 24.01
C PRO A 64 2.60 -32.95 25.43
N ALA A 65 3.35 -32.11 26.16
CA ALA A 65 3.02 -31.65 27.51
C ALA A 65 1.89 -30.59 27.57
N ASP A 66 1.53 -29.97 26.44
CA ASP A 66 0.44 -28.98 26.37
C ASP A 66 -0.93 -29.62 26.04
N SER A 67 -1.01 -30.95 26.03
CA SER A 67 -2.24 -31.69 25.76
C SER A 67 -3.23 -31.72 26.94
N ASP A 68 -2.80 -31.26 28.13
CA ASP A 68 -3.61 -31.18 29.35
C ASP A 68 -4.39 -29.84 29.48
N SER A 69 -4.20 -28.88 28.55
CA SER A 69 -5.08 -27.72 28.50
C SER A 69 -6.41 -28.14 27.87
N ASP A 70 -7.52 -27.95 28.59
CA ASP A 70 -8.92 -28.20 28.19
C ASP A 70 -9.38 -27.39 26.94
N THR A 71 -8.44 -26.72 26.29
CA THR A 71 -8.60 -25.94 25.06
C THR A 71 -8.12 -26.78 23.89
N GLY A 72 -9.07 -27.23 23.06
CA GLY A 72 -8.79 -27.97 21.82
C GLY A 72 -7.85 -27.22 20.85
N PRO A 73 -7.55 -27.80 19.67
CA PRO A 73 -6.78 -27.11 18.65
C PRO A 73 -7.49 -25.81 18.24
N ILE A 74 -6.86 -24.67 18.53
CA ILE A 74 -7.31 -23.36 18.05
C ILE A 74 -6.99 -23.33 16.56
N PRO A 75 -7.98 -23.17 15.68
CA PRO A 75 -7.71 -23.08 14.25
C PRO A 75 -6.99 -21.76 13.97
N THR A 76 -5.86 -21.85 13.30
CA THR A 76 -5.01 -20.70 12.97
C THR A 76 -4.73 -20.63 11.48
N VAL A 77 -4.84 -19.41 10.95
CA VAL A 77 -4.42 -19.04 9.59
C VAL A 77 -3.26 -18.08 9.71
N ILE A 78 -2.16 -18.41 9.04
CA ILE A 78 -0.97 -17.59 8.96
C ILE A 78 -1.08 -16.72 7.71
N PHE A 79 -0.67 -15.47 7.81
CA PHE A 79 -0.54 -14.59 6.66
C PHE A 79 0.88 -14.01 6.54
N GLY A 80 1.31 -13.80 5.30
CA GLY A 80 2.60 -13.18 4.99
C GLY A 80 2.41 -11.81 4.33
N THR A 81 3.16 -10.81 4.79
CA THR A 81 3.18 -9.46 4.21
C THR A 81 4.32 -9.28 3.22
N VAL A 82 4.23 -8.26 2.36
CA VAL A 82 5.30 -7.86 1.41
C VAL A 82 6.61 -7.48 2.11
N ASN A 83 6.53 -6.95 3.32
CA ASN A 83 7.71 -6.54 4.10
C ASN A 83 8.36 -7.72 4.85
N GLY A 84 7.87 -8.94 4.63
CA GLY A 84 8.40 -10.16 5.26
C GLY A 84 7.90 -10.39 6.69
N ALA A 85 6.90 -9.63 7.15
CA ALA A 85 6.24 -9.93 8.41
C ALA A 85 5.31 -11.14 8.25
N ILE A 86 5.24 -11.96 9.30
CA ILE A 86 4.34 -13.11 9.37
C ILE A 86 3.36 -12.85 10.52
N GLY A 87 2.07 -12.86 10.22
CA GLY A 87 1.01 -12.72 11.21
C GLY A 87 0.18 -13.98 11.35
N VAL A 88 -0.58 -14.07 12.43
CA VAL A 88 -1.47 -15.20 12.73
C VAL A 88 -2.86 -14.67 13.05
N ILE A 89 -3.85 -15.28 12.43
CA ILE A 89 -5.28 -15.14 12.69
C ILE A 89 -5.72 -16.41 13.41
N ALA A 90 -6.37 -16.27 14.55
CA ALA A 90 -6.78 -17.40 15.39
C ALA A 90 -8.24 -17.26 15.79
N SER A 91 -9.05 -18.31 15.64
CA SER A 91 -10.43 -18.33 16.14
C SER A 91 -10.46 -18.74 17.61
N LEU A 92 -10.74 -17.79 18.49
CA LEU A 92 -10.67 -17.99 19.95
C LEU A 92 -12.05 -18.24 20.55
N PRO A 93 -12.18 -19.09 21.59
CA PRO A 93 -13.39 -19.19 22.39
C PRO A 93 -13.75 -17.85 23.05
N HIS A 94 -15.05 -17.59 23.23
CA HIS A 94 -15.56 -16.32 23.74
C HIS A 94 -14.92 -15.88 25.07
N ASP A 95 -14.71 -16.80 26.00
CA ASP A 95 -14.09 -16.49 27.30
C ASP A 95 -12.66 -15.96 27.17
N HIS A 96 -11.88 -16.56 26.26
CA HIS A 96 -10.51 -16.12 25.98
C HIS A 96 -10.50 -14.79 25.24
N TYR A 97 -11.41 -14.61 24.28
CA TYR A 97 -11.59 -13.35 23.57
C TYR A 97 -11.90 -12.21 24.56
N ALA A 98 -12.88 -12.38 25.43
CA ALA A 98 -13.29 -11.35 26.40
C ALA A 98 -12.15 -10.97 27.36
N PHE A 99 -11.35 -11.96 27.78
CA PHE A 99 -10.16 -11.71 28.58
C PHE A 99 -9.11 -10.88 27.82
N LEU A 100 -8.78 -11.26 26.58
CA LEU A 100 -7.79 -10.57 25.76
C LEU A 100 -8.24 -9.17 25.34
N GLU A 101 -9.52 -8.99 25.04
CA GLU A 101 -10.12 -7.69 24.74
C GLU A 101 -10.01 -6.75 25.96
N ARG A 102 -10.31 -7.27 27.16
CA ARG A 102 -10.11 -6.51 28.41
C ARG A 102 -8.64 -6.15 28.63
N LEU A 103 -7.73 -7.09 28.39
CA LEU A 103 -6.30 -6.85 28.50
C LEU A 103 -5.84 -5.77 27.51
N GLN A 104 -6.28 -5.85 26.25
CA GLN A 104 -6.01 -4.83 25.24
C GLN A 104 -6.50 -3.46 25.70
N GLY A 105 -7.72 -3.36 26.21
CA GLY A 105 -8.27 -2.10 26.73
C GLY A 105 -7.47 -1.52 27.90
N CYS A 106 -6.92 -2.37 28.76
CA CYS A 106 -6.00 -1.96 29.83
C CYS A 106 -4.64 -1.49 29.27
N LEU A 107 -4.08 -2.21 28.30
CA LEU A 107 -2.80 -1.88 27.68
C LEU A 107 -2.84 -0.53 26.96
N VAL A 108 -3.92 -0.22 26.22
CA VAL A 108 -4.09 1.06 25.52
C VAL A 108 -4.04 2.26 26.47
N LYS A 109 -4.45 2.10 27.73
CA LYS A 109 -4.38 3.19 28.74
C LYS A 109 -2.96 3.46 29.22
N VAL A 110 -2.10 2.45 29.20
CA VAL A 110 -0.72 2.53 29.72
C VAL A 110 0.27 2.83 28.59
N ILE A 111 0.08 2.20 27.44
CA ILE A 111 0.94 2.31 26.26
C ILE A 111 0.39 3.41 25.37
N ARG A 112 1.08 4.56 25.37
CA ARG A 112 0.80 5.64 24.41
C ARG A 112 1.47 5.30 23.09
N GLY A 113 0.68 5.21 22.02
CA GLY A 113 1.19 5.02 20.67
C GLY A 113 2.19 6.10 20.28
N VAL A 114 3.17 5.75 19.45
CA VAL A 114 4.10 6.72 18.88
C VAL A 114 3.32 7.74 18.05
N GLY A 115 3.55 9.04 18.30
CA GLY A 115 2.85 10.12 17.61
C GLY A 115 1.43 10.43 18.13
N GLY A 116 1.00 9.86 19.27
CA GLY A 116 -0.29 10.21 19.88
C GLY A 116 -1.53 9.72 19.11
N LEU A 117 -1.34 8.83 18.14
CA LEU A 117 -2.41 8.22 17.36
C LEU A 117 -3.19 7.23 18.23
N SER A 118 -4.52 7.28 18.15
CA SER A 118 -5.39 6.29 18.78
C SER A 118 -5.30 4.97 18.00
N HIS A 119 -5.01 3.88 18.71
CA HIS A 119 -5.01 2.54 18.12
C HIS A 119 -6.37 2.11 17.60
N GLU A 120 -7.45 2.57 18.22
CA GLU A 120 -8.83 2.29 17.79
C GLU A 120 -9.14 2.98 16.47
N GLN A 121 -8.84 4.28 16.39
CA GLN A 121 -9.04 5.07 15.18
C GLN A 121 -8.19 4.55 14.01
N TRP A 122 -6.97 4.09 14.29
CA TRP A 122 -6.09 3.54 13.27
C TRP A 122 -6.58 2.18 12.74
N ARG A 123 -7.25 1.38 13.57
CA ARG A 123 -7.74 0.03 13.21
C ARG A 123 -9.08 0.04 12.47
N ASP A 124 -9.90 1.07 12.68
CA ASP A 124 -11.16 1.23 11.96
C ASP A 124 -10.95 1.54 10.47
N GLU A 125 -11.92 1.13 9.65
CA GLU A 125 -11.97 1.26 8.19
C GLU A 125 -11.88 2.71 7.67
N GLY A 126 -11.87 3.70 8.57
CA GLY A 126 -11.74 5.12 8.28
C GLY A 126 -10.32 5.69 8.35
N SER A 127 -9.29 4.93 8.74
CA SER A 127 -7.90 5.43 8.74
C SER A 127 -7.26 5.39 7.35
N ALA A 128 -8.00 5.83 6.34
CA ALA A 128 -7.39 6.58 5.28
C ALA A 128 -6.76 7.81 5.93
N VAL A 129 -5.43 7.84 5.89
CA VAL A 129 -4.60 9.03 5.72
C VAL A 129 -5.18 10.27 6.40
N VAL A 130 -4.55 10.75 7.48
CA VAL A 130 -4.68 12.16 7.86
C VAL A 130 -4.66 12.94 6.55
N PRO A 131 -5.75 13.64 6.16
CA PRO A 131 -5.73 14.37 4.93
C PRO A 131 -4.65 15.44 5.14
N GLU A 132 -3.47 15.24 4.55
CA GLU A 132 -2.67 16.37 4.14
C GLU A 132 -3.64 17.23 3.35
N ALA A 133 -3.93 18.40 3.91
CA ALA A 133 -4.93 19.31 3.42
C ALA A 133 -4.82 19.39 1.90
N VAL A 134 -5.83 18.87 1.21
CA VAL A 134 -5.99 19.06 -0.23
C VAL A 134 -5.99 20.58 -0.42
N PRO A 135 -4.98 21.18 -1.06
CA PRO A 135 -5.08 22.59 -1.40
C PRO A 135 -6.29 22.70 -2.31
N ALA A 136 -7.21 23.59 -1.92
CA ALA A 136 -8.50 23.76 -2.55
C ALA A 136 -8.42 23.80 -4.08
N LEU A 137 -9.32 23.05 -4.71
CA LEU A 137 -9.70 23.19 -6.12
C LEU A 137 -9.90 24.68 -6.47
N GLY A 138 -9.20 25.14 -7.51
CA GLY A 138 -9.48 26.45 -8.10
C GLY A 138 -8.29 27.25 -8.65
N GLN A 139 -7.10 26.67 -8.79
CA GLN A 139 -6.00 27.30 -9.54
C GLN A 139 -5.63 26.43 -10.73
N PRO A 140 -5.30 27.00 -11.91
CA PRO A 140 -4.91 26.22 -13.08
C PRO A 140 -3.78 25.27 -12.67
N MET A 141 -3.97 23.96 -12.85
CA MET A 141 -2.97 22.98 -12.43
C MET A 141 -1.63 23.29 -13.11
N ASP A 142 -0.66 23.70 -12.31
CA ASP A 142 0.71 23.88 -12.76
C ASP A 142 1.34 22.51 -13.06
N ILE A 143 2.13 22.40 -14.13
CA ILE A 143 2.64 21.13 -14.69
C ILE A 143 3.40 20.32 -13.62
N THR A 144 4.12 21.02 -12.74
CA THR A 144 4.89 20.44 -11.64
C THR A 144 4.01 19.84 -10.55
N THR A 145 2.85 20.43 -10.27
CA THR A 145 1.88 19.92 -9.29
C THR A 145 1.15 18.70 -9.85
N ALA A 146 0.79 18.73 -11.13
CA ALA A 146 0.21 17.57 -11.80
C ALA A 146 1.18 16.38 -11.77
N LEU A 147 2.47 16.61 -12.05
CA LEU A 147 3.51 15.57 -11.99
C LEU A 147 3.64 14.97 -10.58
N GLN A 148 3.61 15.79 -9.53
CA GLN A 148 3.66 15.32 -8.14
C GLN A 148 2.49 14.40 -7.81
N LEU A 149 1.27 14.77 -8.19
CA LEU A 149 0.08 13.94 -7.96
C LEU A 149 0.18 12.61 -8.70
N VAL A 150 0.63 12.64 -9.96
CA VAL A 150 0.80 11.43 -10.77
C VAL A 150 1.87 10.50 -10.19
N LEU A 151 3.00 11.04 -9.75
CA LEU A 151 4.07 10.24 -9.13
C LEU A 151 3.61 9.63 -7.80
N LYS A 152 2.89 10.39 -6.96
CA LYS A 152 2.33 9.88 -5.69
C LYS A 152 1.33 8.74 -5.92
N LYS A 153 0.45 8.87 -6.92
CA LYS A 153 -0.50 7.81 -7.29
C LYS A 153 0.21 6.57 -7.83
N SER A 154 1.10 6.76 -8.80
CA SER A 154 1.89 5.66 -9.38
C SER A 154 2.73 4.92 -8.32
N HIS A 155 3.22 5.64 -7.32
CA HIS A 155 3.92 5.06 -6.17
C HIS A 155 3.01 4.16 -5.33
N ALA A 156 1.77 4.59 -5.03
CA ALA A 156 0.81 3.80 -4.27
C ALA A 156 0.44 2.47 -4.98
N HIS A 157 0.41 2.47 -6.31
CA HIS A 157 0.13 1.27 -7.11
C HIS A 157 1.38 0.43 -7.44
N GLY A 158 2.57 0.81 -6.95
CA GLY A 158 3.82 0.09 -7.23
C GLY A 158 4.29 0.17 -8.68
N GLY A 159 3.77 1.12 -9.46
CA GLY A 159 4.04 1.29 -10.90
C GLY A 159 5.31 2.08 -11.22
N LEU A 160 6.13 2.41 -10.23
CA LEU A 160 7.24 3.37 -10.38
C LEU A 160 8.61 2.66 -10.31
N ALA A 161 9.39 2.75 -11.39
CA ALA A 161 10.78 2.31 -11.45
C ALA A 161 11.73 3.45 -11.11
N ARG A 162 12.69 3.20 -10.22
CA ARG A 162 13.62 4.21 -9.72
C ARG A 162 15.06 3.88 -10.16
N GLY A 163 15.74 4.85 -10.74
CA GLY A 163 17.14 4.72 -11.15
C GLY A 163 17.34 4.11 -12.54
N LEU A 164 18.57 4.28 -13.05
CA LEU A 164 18.87 4.07 -14.48
C LEU A 164 18.68 2.63 -14.93
N HIS A 165 19.21 1.67 -14.17
CA HIS A 165 19.20 0.28 -14.59
C HIS A 165 17.79 -0.28 -14.64
N GLU A 166 16.96 0.08 -13.66
CA GLU A 166 15.55 -0.30 -13.66
C GLU A 166 14.78 0.45 -14.75
N GLY A 167 15.02 1.76 -14.92
CA GLY A 167 14.40 2.58 -15.95
C GLY A 167 14.70 2.08 -17.36
N ALA A 168 15.96 1.82 -17.69
CA ALA A 168 16.37 1.30 -19.00
C ALA A 168 15.69 -0.06 -19.29
N LYS A 169 15.67 -0.97 -18.31
CA LYS A 169 15.01 -2.28 -18.46
C LYS A 169 13.51 -2.17 -18.74
N VAL A 170 12.86 -1.13 -18.22
CA VAL A 170 11.42 -0.90 -18.39
C VAL A 170 11.12 -0.27 -19.75
N ILE A 171 12.00 0.65 -20.19
CA ILE A 171 11.95 1.27 -21.51
C ILE A 171 12.16 0.21 -22.60
N GLU A 172 13.18 -0.65 -22.47
CA GLU A 172 13.46 -1.74 -23.41
C GLU A 172 12.29 -2.75 -23.51
N LYS A 173 11.57 -2.97 -22.41
CA LYS A 173 10.39 -3.84 -22.37
C LYS A 173 9.13 -3.20 -22.97
N HIS A 174 9.20 -1.96 -23.45
CA HIS A 174 8.05 -1.17 -23.90
C HIS A 174 6.94 -1.02 -22.84
N ALA A 175 7.29 -1.13 -21.57
CA ALA A 175 6.37 -0.96 -20.45
C ALA A 175 6.43 0.46 -19.85
N ALA A 176 7.26 1.35 -20.42
CA ALA A 176 7.40 2.73 -19.97
C ALA A 176 6.34 3.62 -20.61
N GLN A 177 5.60 4.35 -19.78
CA GLN A 177 4.61 5.33 -20.25
C GLN A 177 5.15 6.77 -20.14
N LEU A 178 5.96 7.05 -19.11
CA LEU A 178 6.58 8.35 -18.87
C LEU A 178 7.94 8.18 -18.21
N CYS A 179 8.91 8.98 -18.65
CA CYS A 179 10.23 9.10 -18.05
C CYS A 179 10.42 10.52 -17.50
N VAL A 180 10.87 10.62 -16.26
CA VAL A 180 11.24 11.87 -15.61
C VAL A 180 12.74 11.86 -15.35
N LEU A 181 13.44 12.88 -15.82
CA LEU A 181 14.89 13.01 -15.71
C LEU A 181 15.25 14.27 -14.90
N ALA A 182 16.16 14.13 -13.95
CA ALA A 182 16.74 15.28 -13.26
C ALA A 182 17.88 15.90 -14.09
N GLU A 183 17.89 17.23 -14.20
CA GLU A 183 18.95 17.96 -14.91
C GLU A 183 20.27 18.00 -14.11
N ASP A 184 20.18 17.93 -12.78
CA ASP A 184 21.31 17.85 -11.84
C ASP A 184 21.92 16.43 -11.80
N CYS A 185 22.53 16.01 -12.92
CA CYS A 185 23.30 14.77 -13.02
C CYS A 185 24.81 15.07 -13.10
N ASP A 186 25.60 14.42 -12.24
CA ASP A 186 27.06 14.61 -12.15
C ASP A 186 27.80 14.29 -13.45
N GLN A 187 27.24 13.42 -14.31
CA GLN A 187 27.81 13.06 -15.61
C GLN A 187 26.81 13.32 -16.74
N PRO A 188 27.17 14.12 -17.77
CA PRO A 188 26.27 14.48 -18.86
C PRO A 188 25.96 13.30 -19.79
N ASP A 189 26.77 12.24 -19.78
CA ASP A 189 26.54 11.05 -20.59
C ASP A 189 25.32 10.25 -20.13
N TYR A 190 24.97 10.39 -18.84
CA TYR A 190 23.74 9.84 -18.28
C TYR A 190 22.49 10.43 -18.93
N VAL A 191 22.45 11.76 -19.03
CA VAL A 191 21.33 12.50 -19.63
C VAL A 191 21.20 12.17 -21.11
N LYS A 192 22.31 12.01 -21.83
CA LYS A 192 22.31 11.61 -23.24
C LYS A 192 21.74 10.20 -23.43
N LEU A 193 22.14 9.24 -22.59
CA LEU A 193 21.66 7.87 -22.67
C LEU A 193 20.14 7.79 -22.47
N VAL A 194 19.61 8.46 -21.45
CA VAL A 194 18.17 8.46 -21.18
C VAL A 194 17.39 9.15 -22.31
N LYS A 195 17.89 10.29 -22.82
CA LYS A 195 17.27 10.97 -23.96
C LYS A 195 17.25 10.11 -25.23
N ALA A 196 18.33 9.37 -25.51
CA ALA A 196 18.39 8.46 -26.64
C ALA A 196 17.39 7.29 -26.48
N LEU A 197 17.36 6.66 -25.31
CA LEU A 197 16.43 5.55 -25.01
C LEU A 197 14.96 5.99 -25.09
N CYS A 198 14.63 7.20 -24.62
CA CYS A 198 13.29 7.74 -24.73
C CYS A 198 12.88 8.03 -26.18
N ALA A 199 13.81 8.51 -27.01
CA ALA A 199 13.57 8.76 -28.43
C ALA A 199 13.36 7.45 -29.23
N ASP A 200 14.18 6.43 -28.98
CA ASP A 200 14.12 5.16 -29.71
C ASP A 200 12.82 4.38 -29.43
N HIS A 201 12.34 4.40 -28.19
CA HIS A 201 11.14 3.67 -27.76
C HIS A 201 9.86 4.52 -27.74
N ASN A 202 9.93 5.78 -28.18
CA ASN A 202 8.83 6.75 -28.20
C ASN A 202 8.15 6.94 -26.83
N VAL A 203 8.96 7.12 -25.79
CA VAL A 203 8.52 7.35 -24.41
C VAL A 203 8.57 8.84 -24.10
N HIS A 204 7.51 9.38 -23.49
CA HIS A 204 7.44 10.78 -23.12
C HIS A 204 8.48 11.14 -22.04
N LEU A 205 9.20 12.26 -22.24
CA LEU A 205 10.26 12.72 -21.34
C LEU A 205 9.88 14.06 -20.69
N ILE A 206 9.99 14.14 -19.37
CA ILE A 206 9.89 15.39 -18.61
C ILE A 206 11.20 15.64 -17.86
N THR A 207 11.71 16.86 -17.89
CA THR A 207 12.88 17.26 -17.11
C THR A 207 12.48 17.98 -15.82
N VAL A 208 13.25 17.75 -14.75
CA VAL A 208 13.08 18.38 -13.43
C VAL A 208 14.43 18.93 -12.97
N GLU A 209 14.43 20.12 -12.38
CA GLU A 209 15.67 20.84 -12.07
C GLU A 209 16.57 20.12 -11.05
N LYS A 210 16.00 19.47 -10.02
CA LYS A 210 16.75 18.92 -8.89
C LYS A 210 16.46 17.44 -8.64
N ALA A 211 17.51 16.64 -8.50
CA ALA A 211 17.39 15.21 -8.17
C ALA A 211 16.81 14.95 -6.77
N LYS A 212 17.06 15.85 -5.81
CA LYS A 212 16.54 15.72 -4.44
C LYS A 212 15.03 15.91 -4.34
N THR A 213 14.46 16.88 -5.08
CA THR A 213 13.02 17.11 -5.08
C THR A 213 12.28 15.96 -5.75
N LEU A 214 12.85 15.41 -6.82
CA LEU A 214 12.31 14.23 -7.48
C LEU A 214 12.39 12.99 -6.57
N GLY A 215 13.47 12.84 -5.81
CA GLY A 215 13.58 11.82 -4.77
C GLY A 215 12.51 11.92 -3.69
N GLU A 216 12.20 13.13 -3.23
CA GLU A 216 11.11 13.38 -2.28
C GLU A 216 9.74 12.99 -2.85
N TRP A 217 9.44 13.35 -4.10
CA TRP A 217 8.17 13.02 -4.76
C TRP A 217 7.97 11.52 -4.99
N THR A 218 9.07 10.77 -5.11
CA THR A 218 9.04 9.32 -5.37
C THR A 218 9.16 8.46 -4.12
N GLY A 219 9.07 9.09 -2.95
CA GLY A 219 9.05 8.41 -1.65
C GLY A 219 10.44 7.98 -1.14
N LEU A 220 11.52 8.51 -1.71
CA LEU A 220 12.90 8.26 -1.24
C LEU A 220 13.28 9.19 -0.09
N CYS A 221 12.39 9.31 0.89
CA CYS A 221 12.60 10.12 2.09
C CYS A 221 12.08 9.39 3.32
N LYS A 222 12.65 9.71 4.49
CA LYS A 222 12.09 9.29 5.78
C LYS A 222 11.23 10.43 6.30
N ILE A 223 9.97 10.14 6.61
CA ILE A 223 9.05 11.13 7.13
C ILE A 223 9.27 11.23 8.66
N ASP A 224 9.47 12.44 9.19
CA ASP A 224 9.49 12.66 10.63
C ASP A 224 8.08 12.85 11.21
N GLN A 225 8.00 12.94 12.53
CA GLN A 225 6.77 13.13 13.29
C GLN A 225 5.92 14.36 12.89
N GLU A 226 6.50 15.33 12.19
CA GLU A 226 5.82 16.56 11.72
C GLU A 226 5.41 16.50 10.24
N GLY A 227 5.56 15.35 9.57
CA GLY A 227 5.28 15.19 8.14
C GLY A 227 6.36 15.75 7.21
N LYS A 228 7.47 16.27 7.77
CA LYS A 228 8.58 16.80 6.97
C LYS A 228 9.53 15.69 6.53
N ALA A 229 10.02 15.77 5.30
CA ALA A 229 10.98 14.82 4.74
C ALA A 229 12.40 15.00 5.34
N ARG A 230 12.89 14.01 6.09
CA ARG A 230 14.30 13.88 6.50
C ARG A 230 15.00 12.80 5.70
N LYS A 231 16.33 12.95 5.54
CA LYS A 231 17.20 12.03 4.81
C LYS A 231 16.69 11.73 3.38
N VAL A 232 16.34 12.78 2.65
CA VAL A 232 15.95 12.68 1.23
C VAL A 232 17.12 12.18 0.41
N VAL A 233 16.94 11.04 -0.26
CA VAL A 233 17.90 10.49 -1.22
C VAL A 233 17.54 11.03 -2.60
N GLY A 234 18.53 11.56 -3.32
CA GLY A 234 18.32 12.07 -4.67
C GLY A 234 17.99 10.95 -5.65
N CYS A 235 17.09 11.23 -6.58
CA CYS A 235 16.76 10.34 -7.68
C CYS A 235 17.05 11.03 -9.01
N SER A 236 17.89 10.42 -9.84
CA SER A 236 18.32 10.98 -11.12
C SER A 236 17.34 10.69 -12.26
N CYS A 237 16.71 9.52 -12.26
CA CYS A 237 15.67 9.19 -13.23
C CYS A 237 14.60 8.28 -12.62
N VAL A 238 13.37 8.49 -13.09
CA VAL A 238 12.19 7.73 -12.69
C VAL A 238 11.39 7.40 -13.93
N VAL A 239 10.94 6.16 -14.02
CA VAL A 239 10.08 5.69 -15.13
C VAL A 239 8.77 5.20 -14.54
N VAL A 240 7.66 5.69 -15.07
CA VAL A 240 6.31 5.25 -14.71
C VAL A 240 5.88 4.14 -15.67
N LYS A 241 5.55 2.99 -15.09
CA LYS A 241 5.02 1.79 -15.79
C LYS A 241 3.50 1.84 -15.87
N ASP A 242 2.89 2.20 -14.75
CA ASP A 242 1.45 2.21 -14.57
C ASP A 242 1.07 3.39 -13.67
N TYR A 243 0.06 4.14 -14.10
CA TYR A 243 -0.49 5.27 -13.35
C TYR A 243 -1.57 4.85 -12.35
N GLY A 244 -2.08 3.61 -12.46
CA GLY A 244 -3.16 3.08 -11.64
C GLY A 244 -4.52 3.67 -12.02
N GLU A 245 -4.80 4.90 -11.60
CA GLU A 245 -6.08 5.57 -11.82
C GLU A 245 -5.97 6.77 -12.76
N GLU A 246 -6.90 6.86 -13.71
CA GLU A 246 -7.06 8.04 -14.56
C GLU A 246 -7.41 9.26 -13.70
N SER A 247 -6.56 10.28 -13.73
CA SER A 247 -6.77 11.53 -12.99
C SER A 247 -6.69 12.71 -13.95
N GLU A 248 -7.36 13.81 -13.62
CA GLU A 248 -7.34 15.04 -14.43
C GLU A 248 -5.89 15.52 -14.70
N GLY A 249 -4.97 15.28 -13.75
CA GLY A 249 -3.55 15.58 -13.91
C GLY A 249 -2.84 14.75 -14.98
N LEU A 250 -3.26 13.50 -15.23
CA LEU A 250 -2.73 12.68 -16.33
C LEU A 250 -3.16 13.20 -17.69
N HIS A 251 -4.40 13.69 -17.79
CA HIS A 251 -4.90 14.23 -19.05
C HIS A 251 -4.14 15.51 -19.43
N VAL A 252 -3.96 16.43 -18.49
CA VAL A 252 -3.19 17.66 -18.69
C VAL A 252 -1.74 17.36 -19.03
N LEU A 253 -1.10 16.40 -18.36
CA LEU A 253 0.27 15.98 -18.67
C LEU A 253 0.36 15.33 -20.06
N GLN A 254 -0.55 14.42 -20.40
CA GLN A 254 -0.53 13.75 -21.70
C GLN A 254 -0.86 14.71 -22.86
N GLU A 255 -1.75 15.69 -22.65
CA GLU A 255 -2.03 16.72 -23.66
C GLU A 255 -0.82 17.62 -23.89
N HIS A 256 -0.14 18.04 -22.81
CA HIS A 256 1.09 18.82 -22.93
C HIS A 256 2.23 18.03 -23.59
N LEU A 257 2.37 16.74 -23.27
CA LEU A 257 3.35 15.83 -23.85
C LEU A 257 3.02 15.40 -25.30
N LYS A 258 1.79 15.65 -25.77
CA LYS A 258 1.39 15.49 -27.18
C LYS A 258 1.51 16.80 -27.97
N SER A 259 1.44 17.96 -27.30
CA SER A 259 1.56 19.27 -27.94
C SER A 259 3.01 19.73 -28.15
N HIS A 260 3.98 19.06 -27.49
CA HIS A 260 5.41 19.34 -27.53
C HIS A 260 6.21 18.11 -27.93
#